data_AF-A0A7S0WL39-F1
#
_entry.id   AF-A0A7S0WL39-F1
#
_cell.length_a   1.000
_cell.length_b   1.000
_cell.length_c   1.000
_cell.angle_alpha   90.00
_cell.angle_beta   90.00
_cell.angle_gamma   90.00
#
_symmetry.space_group_name_H-M   'P 1'
#
loop_
_entity.id
_entity.type
_entity.pdbx_description
1 polymer ?
#
loop_
_entity_poly.entity_id
_entity_poly.type
_entity_poly.pdbx_seq_one_letter_code
_entity_poly.pdbx_strand_id
1 'polypeptide(L)'
;VVHDKGVNAAQACEEGGYCSWGKVAKGWRGDINESKQLRKMLQDISYKKEIILTHFGGTRSHWMDVVLQLYTEMAHMGYGHFVVLGRHGRTCDAVGKGAPDANCAWDSSPLHERMFGDTTGEGAQEVLWHLHWRIIARVARAGVNILTLDNDYILFRDPYVHLKRGPFAHHHLLCMHEGGSPINCNAGFIYVQNVAPDGPVSWVFKRATEVALRWMDDDFQFLYSLGRMDKHSPHL
;
A
#
# COMPACT_ATOMS: atom_id res chain seq x y z
N VAL A 1 -8.45 23.01 -15.31
CA VAL A 1 -9.19 21.83 -14.80
C VAL A 1 -10.60 21.95 -15.32
N VAL A 2 -10.95 21.15 -16.32
CA VAL A 2 -12.30 21.10 -16.86
C VAL A 2 -13.18 20.48 -15.78
N HIS A 3 -14.01 21.30 -15.14
CA HIS A 3 -15.14 20.80 -14.35
C HIS A 3 -16.18 20.28 -15.35
N ASP A 4 -16.01 19.04 -15.78
CA ASP A 4 -17.01 18.42 -16.64
C ASP A 4 -18.17 17.92 -15.77
N LYS A 5 -19.20 18.76 -15.70
CA LYS A 5 -20.53 18.34 -15.27
C LYS A 5 -21.19 17.70 -16.48
N GLY A 6 -21.22 16.37 -16.50
CA GLY A 6 -22.23 15.61 -17.25
C GLY A 6 -21.72 14.82 -18.44
N VAL A 7 -21.22 13.61 -18.16
CA VAL A 7 -21.67 12.40 -18.83
C VAL A 7 -21.81 11.34 -17.74
N ASN A 8 -23.02 10.81 -17.56
CA ASN A 8 -23.30 9.68 -16.67
C ASN A 8 -22.80 8.39 -17.34
N ALA A 9 -21.52 8.37 -17.72
CA ALA A 9 -20.83 7.15 -18.11
C ALA A 9 -20.73 6.33 -16.83
N ALA A 10 -21.27 5.10 -16.86
CA ALA A 10 -21.12 4.16 -15.75
C ALA A 10 -19.67 4.17 -15.29
N GLN A 11 -19.42 4.53 -14.03
CA GLN A 11 -18.05 4.54 -13.52
C GLN A 11 -17.50 3.12 -13.62
N ALA A 12 -16.23 2.96 -14.00
CA ALA A 12 -15.65 1.63 -14.22
C ALA A 12 -15.90 0.68 -13.03
N CYS A 13 -15.82 1.21 -11.81
CA CYS A 13 -16.09 0.51 -10.54
C CYS A 13 -17.51 -0.05 -10.36
N GLU A 14 -18.48 0.30 -11.21
CA GLU A 14 -19.88 -0.09 -11.06
C GLU A 14 -20.05 -1.59 -11.29
N GLU A 15 -19.28 -2.15 -12.22
CA GLU A 15 -19.36 -3.56 -12.58
C GLU A 15 -18.92 -4.49 -11.45
N GLY A 16 -17.82 -4.15 -10.76
CA GLY A 16 -17.37 -4.85 -9.55
C GLY A 16 -18.17 -4.44 -8.31
N GLY A 17 -18.87 -3.31 -8.36
CA GLY A 17 -19.70 -2.78 -7.28
C GLY A 17 -18.90 -2.11 -6.17
N TYR A 18 -17.70 -1.60 -6.45
CA TYR A 18 -16.79 -0.97 -5.47
C TYR A 18 -16.63 0.56 -5.66
N CYS A 19 -17.58 1.19 -6.34
CA CYS A 19 -17.64 2.66 -6.45
C CYS A 19 -17.81 3.31 -5.08
N SER A 20 -16.77 3.99 -4.61
CA SER A 20 -16.74 4.64 -3.30
C SER A 20 -16.44 6.13 -3.37
N TRP A 21 -16.19 6.67 -4.57
CA TRP A 21 -16.02 8.10 -4.75
C TRP A 21 -17.26 8.86 -4.25
N GLY A 22 -17.04 9.84 -3.36
CA GLY A 22 -18.12 10.59 -2.71
C GLY A 22 -18.88 9.81 -1.61
N LYS A 23 -18.51 8.55 -1.31
CA LYS A 23 -19.13 7.73 -0.26
C LYS A 23 -18.25 7.55 0.98
N VAL A 24 -16.98 7.91 0.88
CA VAL A 24 -15.98 7.83 1.95
C VAL A 24 -15.32 9.20 2.15
N ALA A 25 -14.57 9.37 3.23
CA ALA A 25 -13.84 10.61 3.48
C ALA A 25 -12.88 10.96 2.33
N LYS A 26 -12.69 12.27 2.13
CA LYS A 26 -11.78 12.85 1.16
C LYS A 26 -10.73 13.70 1.87
N GLY A 27 -9.53 13.74 1.33
CA GLY A 27 -8.45 14.56 1.88
C GLY A 27 -8.04 14.15 3.30
N TRP A 28 -8.31 12.91 3.72
CA TRP A 28 -7.88 12.41 5.02
C TRP A 28 -6.35 12.44 5.09
N ARG A 29 -5.80 13.03 6.16
CA ARG A 29 -4.36 13.09 6.39
C ARG A 29 -4.05 12.82 7.85
N GLY A 30 -3.12 11.90 8.11
CA GLY A 30 -2.76 11.58 9.48
C GLY A 30 -1.65 10.56 9.62
N ASP A 31 -1.01 10.62 10.78
CA ASP A 31 -0.06 9.61 11.23
C ASP A 31 -0.79 8.37 11.71
N ILE A 32 -0.53 7.23 11.07
CA ILE A 32 -1.15 5.95 11.38
C ILE A 32 -0.27 5.05 12.24
N ASN A 33 0.86 5.50 12.76
CA ASN A 33 1.72 4.70 13.67
C ASN A 33 0.90 4.13 14.85
N GLU A 34 0.06 4.96 15.46
CA GLU A 34 -0.85 4.50 16.51
C GLU A 34 -2.02 3.69 15.96
N SER A 35 -2.33 2.57 16.61
CA SER A 35 -3.47 1.72 16.24
C SER A 35 -4.82 2.47 16.27
N LYS A 36 -4.96 3.49 17.12
CA LYS A 36 -6.16 4.32 17.19
C LYS A 36 -6.34 5.13 15.90
N GLN A 37 -5.27 5.75 15.40
CA GLN A 37 -5.31 6.56 14.18
C GLN A 37 -5.48 5.69 12.94
N LEU A 38 -4.80 4.54 12.86
CA LEU A 38 -5.03 3.57 11.79
C LEU A 38 -6.50 3.14 11.74
N ARG A 39 -7.10 2.79 12.89
CA ARG A 39 -8.53 2.41 12.93
C ARG A 39 -9.44 3.55 12.49
N LYS A 40 -9.13 4.79 12.87
CA LYS A 40 -9.87 5.96 12.41
C LYS A 40 -9.78 6.12 10.89
N MET A 41 -8.59 6.04 10.32
CA MET A 41 -8.39 6.07 8.86
C MET A 41 -9.25 5.01 8.16
N LEU A 42 -9.20 3.77 8.64
CA LEU A 42 -9.95 2.66 8.05
C LEU A 42 -11.47 2.87 8.18
N GLN A 43 -11.96 3.42 9.28
CA GLN A 43 -13.38 3.76 9.46
C GLN A 43 -13.83 4.85 8.48
N ASP A 44 -12.99 5.86 8.26
CA ASP A 44 -13.32 7.02 7.43
C ASP A 44 -13.22 6.70 5.92
N ILE A 45 -12.29 5.81 5.52
CA ILE A 45 -11.88 5.64 4.12
C ILE A 45 -12.26 4.29 3.53
N SER A 46 -12.37 3.23 4.33
CA SER A 46 -12.66 1.90 3.77
C SER A 46 -14.07 1.85 3.18
N TYR A 47 -14.21 1.11 2.09
CA TYR A 47 -15.51 0.85 1.46
C TYR A 47 -15.72 -0.65 1.36
N LYS A 48 -16.84 -1.17 1.89
CA LYS A 48 -17.10 -2.61 1.96
C LYS A 48 -15.96 -3.42 2.61
N LYS A 49 -15.35 -2.84 3.67
CA LYS A 49 -14.16 -3.37 4.35
C LYS A 49 -12.96 -3.54 3.42
N GLU A 50 -12.73 -2.56 2.54
CA GLU A 50 -11.61 -2.58 1.60
C GLU A 50 -10.94 -1.21 1.48
N ILE A 51 -9.62 -1.21 1.35
CA ILE A 51 -8.82 -0.06 0.94
C ILE A 51 -7.92 -0.43 -0.24
N ILE A 52 -7.61 0.57 -1.07
CA ILE A 52 -6.53 0.49 -2.06
C ILE A 52 -5.39 1.36 -1.53
N LEU A 53 -4.17 0.84 -1.54
CA LEU A 53 -2.99 1.52 -1.02
C LEU A 53 -1.94 1.63 -2.13
N THR A 54 -1.40 2.82 -2.32
CA THR A 54 -0.10 3.00 -3.00
C THR A 54 0.90 3.52 -2.00
N HIS A 55 2.20 3.39 -2.26
CA HIS A 55 3.22 4.04 -1.45
C HIS A 55 4.05 5.05 -2.25
N PHE A 56 4.57 6.04 -1.55
CA PHE A 56 5.39 7.10 -2.11
C PHE A 56 6.26 7.72 -1.01
N GLY A 57 7.57 7.77 -1.21
CA GLY A 57 8.48 8.43 -0.25
C GLY A 57 9.36 9.51 -0.85
N GLY A 58 9.13 9.87 -2.12
CA GLY A 58 9.82 10.97 -2.76
C GLY A 58 9.24 12.33 -2.36
N THR A 59 10.07 13.37 -2.47
CA THR A 59 9.61 14.74 -2.71
C THR A 59 10.12 15.28 -4.05
N ARG A 60 10.85 14.45 -4.81
CA ARG A 60 11.30 14.76 -6.18
C ARG A 60 10.09 14.81 -7.12
N SER A 61 10.08 15.78 -8.03
CA SER A 61 8.91 16.11 -8.86
C SER A 61 8.42 14.97 -9.74
N HIS A 62 9.31 14.24 -10.44
CA HIS A 62 8.88 13.21 -11.40
C HIS A 62 8.13 12.03 -10.75
N TRP A 63 8.51 11.61 -9.54
CA TRP A 63 7.78 10.55 -8.85
C TRP A 63 6.45 11.02 -8.25
N MET A 64 6.32 12.33 -7.96
CA MET A 64 5.03 12.90 -7.57
C MET A 64 4.04 12.82 -8.74
N ASP A 65 4.48 13.11 -9.96
CA ASP A 65 3.62 13.06 -11.15
C ASP A 65 3.02 11.66 -11.34
N VAL A 66 3.82 10.61 -11.11
CA VAL A 66 3.40 9.21 -11.18
C VAL A 66 2.31 8.89 -10.14
N VAL A 67 2.50 9.32 -8.89
CA VAL A 67 1.49 9.12 -7.83
C VAL A 67 0.19 9.90 -8.11
N LEU A 68 0.31 11.12 -8.61
CA LEU A 68 -0.84 11.97 -8.96
C LEU A 68 -1.60 11.42 -10.18
N GLN A 69 -0.89 10.82 -11.13
CA GLN A 69 -1.48 10.09 -12.24
C GLN A 69 -2.30 8.91 -11.71
N LEU A 70 -1.71 8.01 -10.90
CA LEU A 70 -2.43 6.88 -10.33
C LEU A 70 -3.63 7.32 -9.49
N TYR A 71 -3.49 8.38 -8.68
CA TYR A 71 -4.61 8.96 -7.94
C TYR A 71 -5.75 9.42 -8.86
N THR A 72 -5.41 10.11 -9.94
CA THR A 72 -6.38 10.63 -10.90
C THR A 72 -7.10 9.50 -11.63
N GLU A 73 -6.39 8.42 -11.97
CA GLU A 73 -6.99 7.19 -12.50
C GLU A 73 -7.97 6.57 -11.52
N MET A 74 -7.57 6.39 -10.25
CA MET A 74 -8.45 5.85 -9.21
C MET A 74 -9.71 6.70 -9.02
N ALA A 75 -9.54 8.02 -8.99
CA ALA A 75 -10.66 8.95 -8.89
C ALA A 75 -11.58 8.87 -10.11
N HIS A 76 -11.02 8.82 -11.32
CA HIS A 76 -11.76 8.70 -12.58
C HIS A 76 -12.54 7.38 -12.66
N MET A 77 -11.94 6.29 -12.20
CA MET A 77 -12.58 4.97 -12.11
C MET A 77 -13.66 4.89 -11.02
N GLY A 78 -13.72 5.85 -10.09
CA GLY A 78 -14.72 5.95 -9.03
C GLY A 78 -14.30 5.35 -7.69
N TYR A 79 -13.01 5.14 -7.45
CA TYR A 79 -12.48 4.64 -6.17
C TYR A 79 -12.06 5.81 -5.25
N GLY A 80 -12.85 6.05 -4.21
CA GLY A 80 -12.51 6.97 -3.12
C GLY A 80 -11.76 6.32 -1.96
N HIS A 81 -11.77 4.99 -1.85
CA HIS A 81 -11.12 4.21 -0.79
C HIS A 81 -9.62 3.97 -1.08
N PHE A 82 -9.01 4.87 -1.85
CA PHE A 82 -7.61 4.87 -2.23
C PHE A 82 -6.81 5.76 -1.28
N VAL A 83 -5.68 5.25 -0.78
CA VAL A 83 -4.80 5.93 0.18
C VAL A 83 -3.37 5.92 -0.34
N VAL A 84 -2.71 7.07 -0.29
CA VAL A 84 -1.27 7.19 -0.52
C VAL A 84 -0.54 7.04 0.81
N LEU A 85 0.34 6.05 0.93
CA LEU A 85 1.27 5.89 2.05
C LEU A 85 2.51 6.74 1.80
N GLY A 86 2.57 7.89 2.46
CA GLY A 86 3.73 8.75 2.55
C GLY A 86 4.75 8.23 3.57
N ARG A 87 6.03 8.55 3.35
CA ARG A 87 7.06 8.30 4.37
C ARG A 87 6.91 9.21 5.59
N HIS A 88 6.54 10.46 5.37
CA HIS A 88 6.38 11.47 6.41
C HIS A 88 5.17 12.36 6.13
N GLY A 89 4.72 13.13 7.12
CA GLY A 89 3.65 14.13 6.94
C GLY A 89 3.89 15.09 5.77
N ARG A 90 5.14 15.53 5.55
CA ARG A 90 5.50 16.40 4.41
C ARG A 90 5.20 15.79 3.04
N THR A 91 5.27 14.46 2.92
CA THR A 91 4.89 13.76 1.68
C THR A 91 3.39 13.90 1.46
N CYS A 92 2.58 13.73 2.50
CA CYS A 92 1.14 13.92 2.44
C CYS A 92 0.71 15.39 2.21
N ASP A 93 1.49 16.35 2.71
CA ASP A 93 1.28 17.77 2.40
C ASP A 93 1.50 18.03 0.90
N ALA A 94 2.55 17.44 0.32
CA ALA A 94 2.87 17.59 -1.10
C ALA A 94 1.81 16.92 -1.99
N VAL A 95 1.37 15.71 -1.65
CA VAL A 95 0.24 15.03 -2.31
C VAL A 95 -1.01 15.90 -2.21
N GLY A 96 -1.30 16.49 -1.04
CA GLY A 96 -2.45 17.37 -0.85
C GLY A 96 -2.43 18.66 -1.65
N LYS A 97 -1.25 19.19 -1.99
CA LYS A 97 -1.12 20.34 -2.89
C LYS A 97 -1.46 19.98 -4.34
N GLY A 98 -1.04 18.80 -4.81
CA GLY A 98 -1.35 18.32 -6.16
C GLY A 98 -2.76 17.75 -6.30
N ALA A 99 -3.28 17.15 -5.24
CA ALA A 99 -4.59 16.49 -5.17
C ALA A 99 -5.23 16.74 -3.78
N PRO A 100 -5.98 17.84 -3.61
CA PRO A 100 -6.59 18.20 -2.32
C PRO A 100 -7.52 17.15 -1.73
N ASP A 101 -8.22 16.41 -2.60
CA ASP A 101 -9.15 15.34 -2.24
C ASP A 101 -8.44 14.00 -1.96
N ALA A 102 -7.13 13.87 -2.23
CA ALA A 102 -6.40 12.62 -2.00
C ALA A 102 -6.23 12.31 -0.52
N ASN A 103 -6.58 11.08 -0.16
CA ASN A 103 -6.29 10.55 1.15
C ASN A 103 -4.81 10.14 1.24
N CYS A 104 -4.13 10.55 2.30
CA CYS A 104 -2.73 10.21 2.50
C CYS A 104 -2.44 9.90 3.97
N ALA A 105 -1.68 8.86 4.23
CA ALA A 105 -1.26 8.47 5.57
C ALA A 105 0.26 8.37 5.62
N TRP A 106 0.86 8.52 6.79
CA TRP A 106 2.25 8.15 7.02
C TRP A 106 2.37 7.37 8.31
N ASP A 107 3.43 6.59 8.47
CA ASP A 107 3.70 5.84 9.70
C ASP A 107 5.02 6.37 10.30
N SER A 108 4.93 7.11 11.41
CA SER A 108 6.11 7.63 12.14
C SER A 108 6.82 6.60 13.01
N SER A 109 6.56 5.31 12.82
CA SER A 109 7.27 4.24 13.54
C SER A 109 8.77 4.50 13.52
N PRO A 110 9.46 4.49 14.67
CA PRO A 110 10.89 4.73 14.73
C PRO A 110 11.61 3.53 14.11
N LEU A 111 11.94 3.65 12.82
CA LEU A 111 12.79 2.69 12.12
C LEU A 111 14.23 3.16 12.31
N HIS A 112 15.04 2.31 12.93
CA HIS A 112 16.42 2.61 13.27
C HIS A 112 17.25 2.77 11.99
N GLU A 113 18.07 3.82 11.91
CA GLU A 113 18.89 4.15 10.71
C GLU A 113 19.84 3.02 10.27
N ARG A 114 20.16 2.07 11.15
CA ARG A 114 20.97 0.89 10.81
C ARG A 114 20.17 -0.18 10.05
N MET A 115 18.85 -0.10 10.04
CA MET A 115 17.97 -1.10 9.43
C MET A 115 17.88 -1.01 7.91
N PHE A 116 18.12 0.17 7.32
CA PHE A 116 17.84 0.44 5.91
C PHE A 116 18.86 1.38 5.24
N GLY A 117 20.04 1.59 5.85
CA GLY A 117 21.05 2.52 5.32
C GLY A 117 20.69 3.99 5.52
N ASP A 118 21.25 4.88 4.68
CA ASP A 118 20.96 6.32 4.73
C ASP A 118 19.46 6.54 4.52
N THR A 119 18.78 6.86 5.62
CA THR A 119 17.36 7.21 5.59
C THR A 119 17.16 8.58 4.93
N THR A 120 18.17 9.23 4.38
CA THR A 120 18.05 10.42 3.54
C THR A 120 18.40 10.06 2.09
N GLY A 121 17.57 10.45 1.12
CA GLY A 121 17.81 10.11 -0.29
C GLY A 121 17.22 8.77 -0.75
N GLU A 122 17.95 8.03 -1.60
CA GLU A 122 17.47 6.82 -2.31
C GLU A 122 17.36 5.58 -1.41
N GLY A 123 18.11 5.48 -0.30
CA GLY A 123 17.92 4.48 0.78
C GLY A 123 16.62 4.66 1.60
N ALA A 124 15.74 5.56 1.16
CA ALA A 124 14.38 5.68 1.66
C ALA A 124 13.45 4.58 1.12
N GLN A 125 13.85 3.87 0.06
CA GLN A 125 12.98 2.94 -0.64
C GLN A 125 12.74 1.66 0.16
N GLU A 126 13.78 1.13 0.81
CA GLU A 126 13.72 -0.06 1.65
C GLU A 126 12.86 0.21 2.90
N VAL A 127 12.94 1.42 3.44
CA VAL A 127 12.07 1.91 4.52
C VAL A 127 10.60 1.88 4.06
N LEU A 128 10.31 2.41 2.88
CA LEU A 128 8.95 2.40 2.32
C LEU A 128 8.45 0.98 2.08
N TRP A 129 9.28 0.10 1.53
CA TRP A 129 8.94 -1.31 1.34
C TRP A 129 8.61 -1.97 2.67
N HIS A 130 9.41 -1.74 3.71
CA HIS A 130 9.10 -2.25 5.04
C HIS A 130 7.77 -1.71 5.59
N LEU A 131 7.55 -0.40 5.48
CA LEU A 131 6.31 0.24 5.89
C LEU A 131 5.10 -0.30 5.12
N HIS A 132 5.25 -0.58 3.82
CA HIS A 132 4.22 -1.19 2.98
C HIS A 132 3.79 -2.55 3.55
N TRP A 133 4.72 -3.48 3.78
CA TRP A 133 4.41 -4.78 4.38
C TRP A 133 3.79 -4.65 5.78
N ARG A 134 4.33 -3.74 6.60
CA ARG A 134 3.82 -3.44 7.95
C ARG A 134 2.39 -2.93 7.89
N ILE A 135 2.04 -2.02 6.97
CA ILE A 135 0.69 -1.52 6.82
C ILE A 135 -0.26 -2.62 6.35
N ILE A 136 0.14 -3.48 5.41
CA ILE A 136 -0.69 -4.65 5.04
C ILE A 136 -0.98 -5.51 6.27
N ALA A 137 0.03 -5.84 7.07
CA ALA A 137 -0.15 -6.63 8.30
C ALA A 137 -1.14 -5.98 9.28
N ARG A 138 -1.01 -4.66 9.49
CA ARG A 138 -1.86 -3.92 10.44
C ARG A 138 -3.29 -3.74 9.94
N VAL A 139 -3.48 -3.51 8.65
CA VAL A 139 -4.81 -3.43 8.00
C VAL A 139 -5.49 -4.80 8.00
N ALA A 140 -4.75 -5.86 7.68
CA ALA A 140 -5.25 -7.23 7.75
C ALA A 140 -5.67 -7.59 9.19
N ARG A 141 -4.86 -7.24 10.19
CA ARG A 141 -5.20 -7.42 11.61
C ARG A 141 -6.46 -6.65 12.02
N ALA A 142 -6.76 -5.53 11.36
CA ALA A 142 -7.98 -4.76 11.57
C ALA A 142 -9.22 -5.36 10.87
N GLY A 143 -9.09 -6.47 10.14
CA GLY A 143 -10.22 -7.12 9.46
C GLY A 143 -10.64 -6.43 8.16
N VAL A 144 -9.73 -5.69 7.53
CA VAL A 144 -9.98 -4.94 6.29
C VAL A 144 -9.17 -5.56 5.16
N ASN A 145 -9.82 -5.80 4.01
CA ASN A 145 -9.18 -6.23 2.77
C ASN A 145 -8.32 -5.10 2.20
N ILE A 146 -7.26 -5.44 1.50
CA ILE A 146 -6.33 -4.45 0.97
C ILE A 146 -5.81 -4.87 -0.40
N LEU A 147 -5.94 -3.95 -1.37
CA LEU A 147 -5.20 -3.99 -2.63
C LEU A 147 -4.03 -3.02 -2.51
N THR A 148 -2.81 -3.48 -2.68
CA THR A 148 -1.64 -2.60 -2.81
C THR A 148 -1.14 -2.57 -4.23
N LEU A 149 -0.82 -1.37 -4.69
CA LEU A 149 -0.25 -1.10 -6.00
C LEU A 149 1.02 -0.29 -5.81
N ASP A 150 2.08 -0.59 -6.56
CA ASP A 150 3.15 0.38 -6.74
C ASP A 150 2.61 1.59 -7.51
N ASN A 151 3.28 2.73 -7.36
CA ASN A 151 2.80 3.97 -7.96
C ASN A 151 2.95 3.99 -9.49
N ASP A 152 3.77 3.12 -10.07
CA ASP A 152 4.05 2.96 -11.49
C ASP A 152 3.07 2.01 -12.21
N TYR A 153 1.88 1.77 -11.63
CA TYR A 153 0.79 1.02 -12.25
C TYR A 153 -0.13 1.91 -13.09
N ILE A 154 -0.74 1.30 -14.11
CA ILE A 154 -1.87 1.87 -14.87
C ILE A 154 -3.01 0.87 -14.81
N LEU A 155 -4.20 1.31 -14.39
CA LEU A 155 -5.39 0.46 -14.39
C LEU A 155 -6.30 0.76 -15.58
N PHE A 156 -6.42 -0.21 -16.48
CA PHE A 156 -7.27 -0.08 -17.66
C PHE A 156 -8.75 -0.42 -17.41
N ARG A 157 -9.05 -1.19 -16.36
CA ARG A 157 -10.39 -1.72 -16.05
C ARG A 157 -10.56 -1.94 -14.55
N ASP A 158 -11.81 -2.03 -14.11
CA ASP A 158 -12.14 -2.37 -12.73
C ASP A 158 -11.52 -3.73 -12.33
N PRO A 159 -10.55 -3.77 -11.39
CA PRO A 159 -9.94 -5.03 -11.00
C PRO A 159 -10.91 -5.94 -10.24
N TYR A 160 -11.94 -5.39 -9.59
CA TYR A 160 -12.85 -6.16 -8.75
C TYR A 160 -13.75 -7.12 -9.54
N VAL A 161 -13.99 -6.87 -10.82
CA VAL A 161 -14.71 -7.82 -11.69
C VAL A 161 -13.99 -9.16 -11.79
N HIS A 162 -12.67 -9.18 -11.62
CA HIS A 162 -11.85 -10.38 -11.62
C HIS A 162 -11.55 -10.86 -10.19
N LEU A 163 -11.20 -9.95 -9.28
CA LEU A 163 -10.78 -10.30 -7.93
C LEU A 163 -11.92 -10.86 -7.07
N LYS A 164 -13.16 -10.36 -7.27
CA LYS A 164 -14.35 -10.74 -6.50
C LYS A 164 -15.21 -11.82 -7.17
N ARG A 165 -14.81 -12.28 -8.35
CA ARG A 165 -15.47 -13.37 -9.09
C ARG A 165 -14.55 -14.57 -9.21
N GLY A 166 -15.08 -15.72 -9.62
CA GLY A 166 -14.27 -16.92 -9.86
C GLY A 166 -13.25 -16.67 -10.98
N PRO A 167 -12.02 -17.23 -10.90
CA PRO A 167 -11.56 -18.20 -9.89
C PRO A 167 -10.97 -17.55 -8.61
N PHE A 168 -10.85 -16.23 -8.55
CA PHE A 168 -10.06 -15.56 -7.51
C PHE A 168 -10.81 -15.25 -6.22
N ALA A 169 -12.15 -15.21 -6.24
CA ALA A 169 -12.99 -14.84 -5.10
C ALA A 169 -12.71 -15.61 -3.78
N HIS A 170 -12.20 -16.84 -3.88
CA HIS A 170 -11.91 -17.70 -2.73
C HIS A 170 -10.43 -17.68 -2.28
N HIS A 171 -9.56 -16.97 -3.01
CA HIS A 171 -8.16 -16.83 -2.63
C HIS A 171 -8.02 -15.70 -1.61
N HIS A 172 -7.26 -15.94 -0.54
CA HIS A 172 -7.03 -14.92 0.49
C HIS A 172 -5.90 -13.94 0.13
N LEU A 173 -4.94 -14.40 -0.67
CA LEU A 173 -3.76 -13.64 -1.10
C LEU A 173 -3.53 -13.91 -2.59
N LEU A 174 -3.41 -12.84 -3.36
CA LEU A 174 -2.97 -12.86 -4.75
C LEU A 174 -1.77 -11.92 -4.86
N CYS A 175 -0.73 -12.35 -5.55
CA CYS A 175 0.43 -11.55 -5.87
C CYS A 175 0.82 -11.80 -7.32
N MET A 176 1.53 -10.87 -7.93
CA MET A 176 2.15 -11.12 -9.23
C MET A 176 3.40 -11.98 -9.06
N HIS A 177 3.62 -12.91 -9.99
CA HIS A 177 4.83 -13.72 -10.01
C HIS A 177 6.04 -12.89 -10.45
N GLU A 178 7.19 -13.09 -9.80
CA GLU A 178 8.44 -12.36 -10.11
C GLU A 178 9.64 -13.28 -10.36
N GLY A 179 10.45 -12.97 -11.38
CA GLY A 179 11.79 -13.56 -11.52
C GLY A 179 11.87 -15.06 -11.79
N GLY A 180 10.82 -15.68 -12.38
CA GLY A 180 10.86 -17.07 -12.85
C GLY A 180 10.86 -18.14 -11.73
N SER A 181 10.79 -17.73 -10.47
CA SER A 181 10.72 -18.62 -9.31
C SER A 181 9.27 -18.77 -8.83
N PRO A 182 8.73 -20.00 -8.69
CA PRO A 182 7.33 -20.20 -8.34
C PRO A 182 6.94 -19.69 -6.93
N ILE A 183 7.92 -19.26 -6.13
CA ILE A 183 7.73 -18.77 -4.76
C ILE A 183 7.87 -17.24 -4.63
N ASN A 184 8.24 -16.54 -5.69
CA ASN A 184 8.47 -15.10 -5.64
C ASN A 184 7.18 -14.33 -5.95
N CYS A 185 6.82 -13.42 -5.04
CA CYS A 185 5.71 -12.48 -5.18
C CYS A 185 6.27 -11.07 -5.39
N ASN A 186 5.95 -10.43 -6.51
CA ASN A 186 6.19 -9.01 -6.71
C ASN A 186 5.28 -8.22 -5.75
N ALA A 187 5.90 -7.30 -4.99
CA ALA A 187 5.20 -6.50 -4.00
C ALA A 187 4.33 -5.38 -4.59
N GLY A 188 4.56 -5.05 -5.87
CA GLY A 188 3.87 -3.98 -6.56
C GLY A 188 2.43 -4.30 -6.93
N PHE A 189 2.02 -5.57 -6.86
CA PHE A 189 0.60 -5.93 -6.83
C PHE A 189 0.38 -7.00 -5.77
N ILE A 190 -0.33 -6.64 -4.71
CA ILE A 190 -0.77 -7.58 -3.68
C ILE A 190 -2.24 -7.33 -3.42
N TYR A 191 -3.05 -8.37 -3.54
CA TYR A 191 -4.43 -8.33 -3.12
C TYR A 191 -4.69 -9.31 -1.98
N VAL A 192 -5.18 -8.77 -0.87
CA VAL A 192 -5.53 -9.53 0.33
C VAL A 192 -7.03 -9.40 0.57
N GLN A 193 -7.74 -10.53 0.54
CA GLN A 193 -9.19 -10.56 0.76
C GLN A 193 -9.61 -11.69 1.69
N ASN A 194 -10.90 -11.69 2.04
CA ASN A 194 -11.46 -12.60 3.05
C ASN A 194 -10.66 -12.53 4.35
N VAL A 195 -10.28 -11.30 4.72
CA VAL A 195 -9.42 -11.02 5.86
C VAL A 195 -10.18 -11.27 7.17
N ALA A 196 -9.50 -11.93 8.10
CA ALA A 196 -9.91 -12.03 9.49
C ALA A 196 -8.71 -11.63 10.39
N PRO A 197 -8.94 -10.99 11.56
CA PRO A 197 -7.85 -10.58 12.45
C PRO A 197 -6.86 -11.69 12.81
N ASP A 198 -7.35 -12.91 13.01
CA ASP A 198 -6.56 -14.11 13.32
C ASP A 198 -6.52 -15.11 12.14
N GLY A 199 -6.83 -14.64 10.92
CA GLY A 199 -6.83 -15.44 9.70
C GLY A 199 -5.43 -15.70 9.14
N PRO A 200 -5.33 -16.56 8.11
CA PRO A 200 -4.05 -17.01 7.55
C PRO A 200 -3.21 -15.85 6.99
N VAL A 201 -3.83 -14.90 6.28
CA VAL A 201 -3.12 -13.74 5.72
C VAL A 201 -2.60 -12.79 6.80
N SER A 202 -3.40 -12.54 7.84
CA SER A 202 -2.95 -11.74 8.99
C SER A 202 -1.74 -12.38 9.67
N TRP A 203 -1.68 -13.70 9.76
CA TRP A 203 -0.51 -14.44 10.24
C TRP A 203 0.71 -14.30 9.31
N VAL A 204 0.52 -14.50 8.00
CA VAL A 204 1.61 -14.40 7.00
C VAL A 204 2.26 -13.01 7.02
N PHE A 205 1.47 -11.94 6.92
CA PHE A 205 2.00 -10.58 6.88
C PHE A 205 2.60 -10.13 8.22
N LYS A 206 2.00 -10.56 9.35
CA LYS A 206 2.63 -10.39 10.67
C LYS A 206 4.01 -11.04 10.68
N ARG A 207 4.11 -12.29 10.22
CA ARG A 207 5.39 -13.02 10.24
C ARG A 207 6.42 -12.41 9.30
N ALA A 208 6.02 -12.03 8.09
CA ALA A 208 6.91 -11.36 7.12
C ALA A 208 7.49 -10.07 7.70
N THR A 209 6.66 -9.27 8.37
CA THR A 209 7.10 -8.02 9.01
C THR A 209 8.00 -8.28 10.22
N GLU A 210 7.62 -9.23 11.10
CA GLU A 210 8.40 -9.56 12.31
C GLU A 210 9.77 -10.18 11.98
N VAL A 211 9.85 -11.05 10.98
CA VAL A 211 11.09 -11.71 10.59
C VAL A 211 12.09 -10.68 10.09
N ALA A 212 11.65 -9.76 9.21
CA ALA A 212 12.49 -8.68 8.73
C ALA A 212 13.00 -7.83 9.91
N LEU A 213 12.13 -7.41 10.84
CA LEU A 213 12.54 -6.65 12.03
C LEU A 213 13.58 -7.38 12.87
N ARG A 214 13.42 -8.70 13.08
CA ARG A 214 14.38 -9.50 13.85
C ARG A 214 15.73 -9.67 13.16
N TRP A 215 15.74 -9.83 11.84
CA TRP A 215 17.00 -9.85 11.09
C TRP A 215 17.71 -8.49 11.12
N MET A 216 16.94 -7.42 11.23
CA MET A 216 17.48 -6.08 11.35
C MET A 216 17.97 -5.75 12.78
N ASP A 217 17.37 -6.35 13.82
CA ASP A 217 17.80 -6.18 15.22
C ASP A 217 19.26 -6.62 15.47
N ASP A 218 19.76 -7.60 14.72
CA ASP A 218 21.12 -8.12 14.86
C ASP A 218 22.01 -7.81 13.64
N ASP A 219 21.66 -6.81 12.82
CA ASP A 219 22.42 -6.43 11.62
C ASP A 219 22.70 -7.62 10.69
N PHE A 220 21.67 -8.45 10.51
CA PHE A 220 21.68 -9.67 9.71
C PHE A 220 22.77 -10.68 10.13
N GLN A 221 23.40 -10.54 11.30
CA GLN A 221 24.49 -11.40 11.75
C GLN A 221 24.06 -12.87 11.82
N PHE A 222 22.83 -13.15 12.24
CA PHE A 222 22.27 -14.48 12.21
C PHE A 222 22.22 -15.04 10.78
N LEU A 223 21.75 -14.27 9.80
CA LEU A 223 21.69 -14.74 8.40
C LEU A 223 23.08 -14.93 7.79
N TYR A 224 24.03 -14.05 8.10
CA TYR A 224 25.44 -14.22 7.73
C TYR A 224 26.02 -15.50 8.34
N SER A 225 25.73 -15.78 9.62
CA SER A 225 26.22 -16.99 10.30
C SER A 225 25.69 -18.29 9.69
N LEU A 226 24.51 -18.23 9.06
CA LEU A 226 23.90 -19.36 8.35
C LEU A 226 24.34 -19.47 6.88
N GLY A 227 25.21 -18.58 6.39
CA GLY A 227 25.59 -18.50 4.98
C GLY A 227 24.41 -18.22 4.05
N ARG A 228 23.32 -17.62 4.57
CA ARG A 228 22.12 -17.27 3.80
C ARG A 228 22.23 -15.91 3.14
N MET A 229 23.18 -15.10 3.58
CA MET A 229 23.56 -13.82 2.98
C MET A 229 25.08 -13.74 2.93
N ASP A 230 25.61 -13.05 1.92
CA ASP A 230 27.04 -12.76 1.78
C ASP A 230 27.34 -11.38 2.35
N LYS A 231 28.28 -11.29 3.29
CA LYS A 231 28.75 -10.03 3.90
C LYS A 231 29.40 -9.08 2.88
N HIS A 232 29.77 -9.59 1.70
CA HIS A 232 30.42 -8.82 0.65
C HIS A 232 29.50 -8.49 -0.53
N SER A 233 28.22 -8.86 -0.48
CA SER A 233 27.26 -8.49 -1.51
C SER A 233 26.90 -7.01 -1.35
N PRO A 234 27.18 -6.13 -2.33
CA PRO A 234 27.09 -4.68 -2.19
C PRO A 234 25.65 -4.12 -2.20
N HIS A 235 24.64 -4.94 -1.92
CA HIS A 235 23.24 -4.57 -2.09
C HIS A 235 22.39 -5.04 -0.90
N LEU A 236 22.43 -4.22 0.16
CA LEU A 236 21.24 -3.73 0.86
C LEU A 236 21.39 -2.21 0.99
#